data_AF-N1QQD5-F1
#
_entry.id   AF-N1QQD5-F1
#
_cell.length_a   1.000
_cell.length_b   1.000
_cell.length_c   1.000
_cell.angle_alpha   90.00
_cell.angle_beta   90.00
_cell.angle_gamma   90.00
#
_symmetry.space_group_name_H-M   'P 1'
#
loop_
_entity.id
_entity.type
_entity.pdbx_description
1 polymer ?
#
loop_
_entity_poly.entity_id
_entity_poly.type
_entity_poly.pdbx_seq_one_letter_code
_entity_poly.pdbx_strand_id
1 'polypeptide(L)' 'MRSLEALERRLGSLGWERYYEDRAIVQLHKHGGGDLISLPRDFSRLRSTISTHKLET' A
#
# COMPACT_ATOMS: atom_id res chain seq x y z
N MET A 1 1.43 5.69 15.71
CA MET A 1 1.20 4.37 15.08
C MET A 1 0.73 4.58 13.65
N ARG A 2 1.65 4.52 12.66
CA ARG A 2 1.28 4.47 11.23
C ARG A 2 1.15 3.00 10.86
N SER A 3 0.12 2.36 11.40
CA SER A 3 -0.01 0.90 11.38
C SER A 3 -0.77 0.45 10.13
N LEU A 4 -0.27 -0.61 9.50
CA LEU A 4 -0.91 -1.39 8.43
C LEU A 4 -2.43 -1.47 8.60
N GLU A 5 -2.86 -1.80 9.82
CA GLU A 5 -4.27 -1.96 10.19
C GLU A 5 -5.15 -0.76 9.83
N ALA A 6 -4.66 0.47 9.98
CA ALA A 6 -5.44 1.67 9.63
C ALA A 6 -5.62 1.82 8.10
N LEU A 7 -4.61 1.42 7.34
CA LEU A 7 -4.67 1.40 5.87
C LEU A 7 -5.60 0.29 5.40
N GLU A 8 -5.49 -0.91 5.98
CA GLU A 8 -6.35 -2.05 5.65
C GLU A 8 -7.81 -1.78 5.98
N ARG A 9 -8.10 -1.13 7.11
CA ARG A 9 -9.47 -0.77 7.48
C ARG A 9 -10.09 0.22 6.49
N ARG A 10 -9.29 1.15 5.96
CA ARG A 10 -9.74 2.10 4.91
C ARG A 10 -9.90 1.42 3.57
N LEU A 11 -8.93 0.61 3.16
CA LEU A 11 -8.95 -0.13 1.90
C LEU A 11 -10.09 -1.16 1.87
N GLY A 12 -10.32 -1.88 2.97
CA GLY A 12 -11.45 -2.78 3.16
C GLY A 12 -12.80 -2.09 2.93
N SER A 13 -12.96 -0.87 3.44
CA SER A 13 -14.18 -0.08 3.23
C SER A 13 -14.37 0.38 1.77
N LEU A 14 -13.32 0.31 0.94
CA LEU A 14 -13.33 0.63 -0.50
C LEU A 14 -13.45 -0.63 -1.38
N GLY A 15 -13.66 -1.81 -0.79
CA GLY A 15 -13.76 -3.08 -1.50
C GLY A 15 -12.42 -3.69 -1.88
N TRP A 16 -11.35 -3.37 -1.14
CA TRP A 16 -10.07 -4.06 -1.26
C TRP A 16 -9.98 -5.18 -0.24
N GLU A 17 -9.52 -6.33 -0.70
CA GLU A 17 -9.40 -7.53 0.12
C GLU A 17 -7.95 -8.00 0.11
N ARG A 18 -7.51 -8.68 1.18
CA ARG A 18 -6.17 -9.29 1.21
C ARG A 18 -6.15 -10.44 0.22
N TYR A 19 -5.29 -10.33 -0.78
CA TYR A 19 -5.09 -11.37 -1.79
C TYR A 19 -3.97 -12.33 -1.40
N TYR A 20 -2.86 -11.78 -0.92
CA TYR A 20 -1.65 -12.55 -0.59
C TYR A 20 -0.90 -11.90 0.57
N GLU A 21 -0.42 -12.70 1.50
CA GLU A 21 0.40 -12.26 2.63
C GLU A 21 1.64 -13.15 2.74
N ASP A 22 2.81 -12.51 2.73
CA ASP A 22 4.09 -13.09 3.08
C ASP A 22 4.66 -12.39 4.32
N ARG A 23 5.67 -12.98 4.96
CA ARG A 23 6.37 -12.39 6.11
C ARG A 23 6.88 -10.98 5.80
N ALA A 24 7.23 -10.70 4.54
CA ALA A 24 7.77 -9.42 4.11
C ALA A 24 6.79 -8.50 3.38
N ILE A 25 5.71 -9.04 2.78
CA ILE A 25 4.86 -8.29 1.82
C ILE A 25 3.39 -8.64 2.03
N VAL A 26 2.52 -7.63 1.98
CA VAL A 26 1.07 -7.76 1.96
C VAL A 26 0.55 -7.24 0.63
N GLN A 27 -0.29 -8.03 -0.03
CA GLN A 27 -0.93 -7.67 -1.28
C GLN A 27 -2.44 -7.58 -1.10
N LEU A 28 -3.02 -6.48 -1.55
CA LEU A 28 -4.46 -6.25 -1.58
C LEU A 28 -4.94 -6.20 -3.03
N HIS A 29 -6.08 -6.83 -3.31
CA HIS A 29 -6.75 -6.77 -4.60
C HIS A 29 -8.10 -6.05 -4.46
N LYS A 30 -8.50 -5.31 -5.49
CA LYS A 30 -9.81 -4.66 -5.51
C LYS A 30 -10.85 -5.60 -6.11
N HIS A 31 -11.98 -5.79 -5.42
CA HIS A 31 -13.07 -6.61 -5.92
C HIS A 31 -13.64 -6.00 -7.22
N GLY A 32 -13.54 -6.73 -8.33
CA GLY A 32 -14.04 -6.32 -9.64
C GLY A 32 -13.07 -5.46 -10.48
N GLY A 33 -11.80 -5.32 -10.09
CA GLY A 33 -10.76 -4.63 -10.87
C GLY A 33 -9.46 -5.42 -10.92
N GLY A 34 -8.66 -5.22 -11.98
CA GLY A 34 -7.30 -5.78 -12.09
C GLY A 34 -6.26 -5.03 -11.23
N ASP A 35 -6.71 -4.20 -10.29
CA ASP A 35 -5.86 -3.37 -9.45
C ASP A 35 -5.32 -4.17 -8.26
N LEU A 36 -3.99 -4.14 -8.11
CA LEU A 36 -3.25 -4.84 -7.07
C LEU A 36 -2.33 -3.85 -6.35
N ILE A 37 -2.41 -3.79 -5.03
CA ILE A 37 -1.54 -2.98 -4.19
C ILE A 37 -0.62 -3.93 -3.43
N SER A 38 0.69 -3.85 -3.71
CA SER A 38 1.72 -4.60 -2.97
C SER A 38 2.48 -3.68 -2.03
N LEU A 39 2.51 -4.03 -0.76
CA LEU A 39 3.08 -3.21 0.31
C LEU A 39 3.99 -4.07 1.19
N PRO A 40 5.20 -3.61 1.56
CA PRO A 40 6.04 -4.35 2.52
C PRO A 40 5.40 -4.35 3.90
N ARG A 41 5.31 -5.48 4.60
CA ARG A 41 4.66 -5.58 5.92
C ARG A 41 5.16 -4.54 6.93
N ASP A 42 6.43 -4.16 6.83
CA ASP A 42 7.03 -3.02 7.52
C ASP A 42 7.26 -1.82 6.58
N PHE A 43 6.18 -1.18 6.14
CA PHE A 43 6.25 0.12 5.43
C PHE A 43 6.65 1.28 6.33
N SER A 44 6.87 1.04 7.62
CA SER A 44 7.51 1.98 8.55
C SER A 44 8.85 2.49 8.01
N ARG A 45 9.52 1.69 7.18
CA ARG A 45 10.79 2.02 6.50
C ARG A 45 10.64 2.58 5.08
N LEU A 46 9.42 2.67 4.53
CA LEU A 46 9.18 3.34 3.25
C LEU A 46 9.37 4.85 3.45
N ARG A 47 10.59 5.31 3.24
CA ARG A 47 10.89 6.72 3.10
C ARG A 47 10.31 7.14 1.75
N SER A 48 9.19 7.88 1.77
CA SER A 48 8.66 8.54 0.58
C SER A 48 9.72 9.53 0.10
N THR A 49 10.58 9.10 -0.83
CA THR A 49 11.41 10.01 -1.60
C THR A 49 10.47 10.67 -2.59
N ILE A 50 9.87 11.79 -2.18
CA ILE A 50 9.28 12.73 -3.12
C ILE A 50 10.48 13.32 -3.88
N SER A 51 10.89 12.68 -4.97
CA SER A 51 11.80 13.32 -5.93
C SER A 51 10.97 14.35 -6.69
N THR A 52 10.85 15.55 -6.13
CA THR A 52 10.56 16.74 -6.94
C THR A 52 11.76 16.95 -7.86
N HIS A 53 11.70 16.40 -9.07
CA HIS A 53 12.45 16.97 -10.18
C HIS A 53 11.87 18.37 -10.38
N LYS A 54 12.48 19.35 -9.72
CA LYS A 54 12.32 20.75 -10.09
C LYS A 54 12.96 20.83 -11.47
N LEU A 55 12.13 20.90 -12.52
CA LEU A 55 12.57 21.35 -13.83
C LEU A 55 13.05 22.79 -13.64
N GLU A 56 14.36 22.97 -13.54
CA GLU A 56 14.98 24.29 -13.61
C GLU A 56 15.09 24.66 -15.09
N THR A 57 14.61 25.86 -15.40
CA THR A 57 14.44 26.45 -16.74
C THR A 57 15.77 26.86 -17.36
#